data_AF-A0A9W9H613-F1
#
_entry.id   AF-A0A9W9H613-F1
#
_cell.length_a   1.000
_cell.length_b   1.000
_cell.length_c   1.000
_cell.angle_alpha   90.00
_cell.angle_beta   90.00
_cell.angle_gamma   90.00
#
_symmetry.space_group_name_H-M   'P 1'
#
loop_
_entity.id
_entity.type
_entity.pdbx_description
1 polymer ?
#
loop_
_entity_poly.entity_id
_entity_poly.type
_entity_poly.pdbx_seq_one_letter_code
_entity_poly.pdbx_strand_id
1 'polypeptide(L)'
;MHEQHRMSLKNFIHHLVTAQPEESHAAKTESRTRKLSETIYEQDEVLAALRKVPKSASTNEFMTTRLVADVQAELSQFGSPAVGLGQFDAEEPVDQLDIPGMASRVQAAAPCLWALLVSIMTPQHPTARDTSEDYQGSIFMVCVMLASAFAPQTCNKFPISLGLHLQSNGAGRRTLDLLFGLGIVANYVNITQGREEIDKLGKVKQ
;
A
#
# COMPACT_ATOMS: atom_id res chain seq x y z
N MET A 1 31.54 30.76 36.59
CA MET A 1 30.88 30.67 35.27
C MET A 1 30.08 29.38 35.25
N HIS A 2 28.78 29.45 35.51
CA HIS A 2 27.88 28.30 35.37
C HIS A 2 27.02 28.54 34.14
N GLU A 3 27.49 28.11 32.97
CA GLU A 3 26.59 27.91 31.84
C GLU A 3 25.65 26.78 32.23
N GLN A 4 24.45 27.14 32.69
CA GLN A 4 23.36 26.20 32.85
C GLN A 4 23.12 25.57 31.47
N HIS A 5 23.48 24.29 31.32
CA HIS A 5 23.12 23.47 30.17
C HIS A 5 21.59 23.37 30.06
N ARG A 6 20.95 24.42 29.55
CA ARG A 6 19.53 24.43 29.19
C ARG A 6 19.38 23.71 27.87
N MET A 7 19.46 22.38 27.93
CA MET A 7 19.09 21.55 26.79
C MET A 7 17.57 21.62 26.63
N SER A 8 17.10 22.13 25.49
CA SER A 8 15.68 22.08 25.16
C SER A 8 15.26 20.63 24.91
N LEU A 9 13.97 20.31 25.13
CA LEU A 9 13.43 18.98 24.84
C LEU A 9 13.66 18.58 23.37
N LYS A 10 13.59 19.55 22.44
CA LYS A 10 13.92 19.36 21.03
C LYS A 10 15.37 18.90 20.83
N ASN A 11 16.31 19.57 21.48
CA ASN A 11 17.74 19.23 21.36
C ASN A 11 18.04 17.89 22.02
N PHE A 12 17.40 17.59 23.15
CA PHE A 12 17.51 16.30 23.80
C PHE A 12 17.04 15.17 22.89
N ILE A 13 15.82 15.27 22.34
CA ILE A 13 15.28 14.27 21.42
C ILE A 13 16.19 14.14 20.19
N HIS A 14 16.61 15.26 19.59
CA HIS A 14 17.53 15.23 18.45
C HIS A 14 18.79 14.42 18.77
N HIS A 15 19.53 14.77 19.82
CA HIS A 15 20.77 14.06 20.17
C HIS A 15 20.55 12.62 20.63
N LEU A 16 19.43 12.33 21.29
CA LEU A 16 19.07 10.97 21.67
C LEU A 16 18.98 10.06 20.44
N VAL A 17 18.45 10.59 19.32
CA VAL A 17 18.18 9.80 18.12
C VAL A 17 19.31 9.91 17.08
N THR A 18 20.07 11.01 17.02
CA THR A 18 21.03 11.27 15.92
C THR A 18 22.51 11.21 16.30
N ALA A 19 22.87 11.28 17.59
CA ALA A 19 24.28 11.31 17.99
C ALA A 19 25.00 10.02 17.55
N GLN A 20 26.18 10.10 16.95
CA GLN A 20 26.93 8.90 16.58
C GLN A 20 27.53 8.25 17.84
N PRO A 21 27.43 6.92 18.01
CA PRO A 21 28.06 6.24 19.14
C PRO A 21 29.59 6.32 19.01
N GLU A 22 30.25 6.97 19.96
CA GLU A 22 31.72 7.04 20.01
C GLU A 22 32.36 5.74 20.54
N GLU A 23 31.60 4.96 21.31
CA GLU A 23 32.05 3.71 21.93
C GLU A 23 31.40 2.48 21.27
N SER A 24 32.17 1.39 21.17
CA SER A 24 31.72 0.12 20.58
C SER A 24 30.52 -0.52 21.29
N HIS A 25 30.26 -0.18 22.56
CA HIS A 25 29.16 -0.71 23.36
C HIS A 25 27.98 0.26 23.49
N ALA A 26 28.09 1.48 22.95
CA ALA A 26 27.01 2.45 22.99
C ALA A 26 25.83 2.01 22.11
N ALA A 27 24.62 2.31 22.57
CA ALA A 27 23.40 1.94 21.85
C ALA A 27 23.39 2.57 20.45
N LYS A 28 23.25 1.72 19.43
CA LYS A 28 23.14 2.18 18.04
C LYS A 28 21.97 3.15 17.88
N THR A 29 22.12 4.08 16.94
CA THR A 29 21.08 5.04 16.53
C THR A 29 19.73 4.34 16.34
N GLU A 30 19.70 3.24 15.60
CA GLU A 30 18.47 2.46 15.36
C GLU A 30 17.81 1.96 16.66
N SER A 31 18.59 1.45 17.61
CA SER A 31 18.08 0.96 18.89
C SER A 31 17.52 2.10 19.75
N ARG A 32 18.17 3.27 19.75
CA ARG A 32 17.68 4.46 20.46
C ARG A 32 16.41 5.02 19.83
N THR A 33 16.34 5.08 18.50
CA THR A 33 15.11 5.47 17.77
C THR A 33 13.96 4.54 18.13
N ARG A 34 14.20 3.24 18.07
CA ARG A 34 13.19 2.21 18.37
C ARG A 34 12.67 2.36 19.79
N LYS A 35 13.59 2.45 20.77
CA LYS A 35 13.22 2.60 22.18
C LYS A 35 12.43 3.88 22.44
N LEU A 36 12.78 4.99 21.78
CA LEU A 36 12.00 6.23 21.87
C LEU A 36 10.59 6.05 21.29
N SER A 37 10.47 5.42 20.13
CA SER A 37 9.15 5.15 19.54
C SER A 37 8.30 4.24 20.42
N GLU A 38 8.86 3.13 20.91
CA GLU A 38 8.18 2.20 21.83
C GLU A 38 7.69 2.96 23.07
N THR A 39 8.58 3.74 23.71
CA THR A 39 8.22 4.51 24.92
C THR A 39 7.07 5.49 24.67
N ILE A 40 6.99 6.11 23.49
CA ILE A 40 5.89 7.03 23.14
C ILE A 40 4.60 6.26 22.86
N TYR A 41 4.66 5.12 22.17
CA TYR A 41 3.48 4.37 21.73
C TYR A 41 2.93 3.40 22.78
N GLU A 42 3.74 2.95 23.75
CA GLU A 42 3.32 2.05 24.84
C GLU A 42 2.66 2.80 26.01
N GLN A 43 2.74 4.13 26.04
CA GLN A 43 2.16 4.96 27.10
C GLN A 43 0.84 5.58 26.64
N ASP A 44 -0.28 4.89 26.91
CA ASP A 44 -1.63 5.34 26.55
C ASP A 44 -1.94 6.75 27.05
N GLU A 45 -1.46 7.12 28.24
CA GLU A 45 -1.63 8.44 28.83
C GLU A 45 -0.96 9.55 27.99
N VAL A 46 0.24 9.27 27.46
CA VAL A 46 0.98 10.18 26.60
C VAL A 46 0.26 10.33 25.26
N LEU A 47 -0.20 9.24 24.67
CA LEU A 47 -0.98 9.28 23.42
C LEU A 47 -2.31 10.04 23.62
N ALA A 48 -3.00 9.83 24.74
CA ALA A 48 -4.23 10.55 25.07
C ALA A 48 -3.98 12.05 25.27
N ALA A 49 -2.87 12.43 25.91
CA ALA A 49 -2.46 13.82 26.05
C ALA A 49 -2.13 14.45 24.69
N LEU A 50 -1.37 13.76 23.84
CA LEU A 50 -1.01 14.22 22.49
C LEU A 50 -2.24 14.41 21.59
N ARG A 51 -3.28 13.57 21.74
CA ARG A 51 -4.55 13.70 21.00
C ARG A 51 -5.35 14.95 21.40
N LYS A 52 -5.21 15.42 22.65
CA LYS A 52 -5.92 16.60 23.18
C LYS A 52 -5.26 17.91 22.77
N VAL A 53 -3.98 17.89 22.39
CA VAL A 53 -3.30 19.08 21.87
C VAL A 53 -3.91 19.41 20.50
N PRO A 54 -4.41 20.65 20.29
CA PRO A 54 -4.85 21.08 18.98
C PRO A 54 -3.69 20.89 18.00
N LYS A 55 -3.86 19.99 17.03
CA LYS A 55 -2.84 19.78 16.02
C LYS A 55 -2.68 21.10 15.27
N SER A 56 -1.49 21.68 15.32
CA SER A 56 -1.19 22.82 14.47
C SER A 56 -1.29 22.37 13.01
N ALA A 57 -1.60 23.31 12.11
CA ALA A 57 -1.59 23.04 10.67
C ALA A 57 -0.27 22.34 10.24
N SER A 58 0.85 22.76 10.81
CA SER A 58 2.18 22.18 10.56
C SER A 58 2.36 20.73 11.06
N THR A 59 1.72 20.32 12.16
CA THR A 59 1.79 18.92 12.63
C THR A 59 0.97 18.00 11.74
N ASN A 60 -0.21 18.42 11.31
CA ASN A 60 -1.04 17.65 10.38
C ASN A 60 -0.36 17.51 9.02
N GLU A 61 0.19 18.60 8.50
CA GLU A 61 0.92 18.60 7.23
C GLU A 61 2.10 17.63 7.29
N PHE A 62 2.97 17.74 8.31
CA PHE A 62 4.11 16.85 8.46
C PHE A 62 3.73 15.36 8.53
N MET A 63 2.71 15.01 9.33
CA MET A 63 2.26 13.62 9.46
C MET A 63 1.65 13.11 8.16
N THR A 64 0.89 13.94 7.45
CA THR A 64 0.26 13.58 6.16
C THR A 64 1.32 13.40 5.08
N THR A 65 2.29 14.31 4.99
CA THR A 65 3.40 14.21 4.01
C THR A 65 4.18 12.92 4.21
N ARG A 66 4.46 12.54 5.46
CA ARG A 66 5.18 11.30 5.76
C ARG A 66 4.36 10.07 5.40
N LEU A 67 3.09 10.02 5.80
CA LEU A 67 2.20 8.91 5.45
C LEU A 67 2.08 8.74 3.92
N VAL A 68 1.95 9.85 3.18
CA VAL A 68 1.90 9.82 1.71
C VAL A 68 3.20 9.28 1.13
N ALA A 69 4.37 9.70 1.64
CA ALA A 69 5.65 9.20 1.19
C ALA A 69 5.81 7.69 1.44
N ASP A 70 5.40 7.22 2.62
CA ASP A 70 5.44 5.80 2.97
C ASP A 70 4.51 4.98 2.06
N VAL A 71 3.26 5.44 1.84
CA VAL A 71 2.31 4.79 0.92
C VAL A 71 2.81 4.80 -0.53
N GLN A 72 3.40 5.89 -1.01
CA GLN A 72 3.97 5.95 -2.36
C GLN A 72 5.14 4.98 -2.53
N ALA A 73 5.99 4.85 -1.51
CA ALA A 73 7.07 3.88 -1.51
C ALA A 73 6.52 2.44 -1.57
N GLU A 74 5.46 2.13 -0.84
CA GLU A 74 4.78 0.83 -0.90
C GLU A 74 4.14 0.57 -2.27
N LEU A 75 3.40 1.55 -2.83
CA LEU A 75 2.77 1.43 -4.15
C LEU A 75 3.80 1.17 -5.26
N SER A 76 4.99 1.74 -5.15
CA SER A 76 6.08 1.49 -6.12
C SER A 76 6.51 0.02 -6.18
N GLN A 77 6.28 -0.75 -5.11
CA GLN A 77 6.63 -2.18 -5.04
C GLN A 77 5.63 -3.08 -5.76
N PHE A 78 4.40 -2.61 -6.00
CA PHE A 78 3.35 -3.43 -6.64
C PHE A 78 3.68 -3.84 -8.07
N GLY A 79 4.47 -3.03 -8.78
CA GLY A 79 4.97 -3.36 -10.11
C GLY A 79 6.01 -4.49 -10.12
N SER A 80 6.50 -4.92 -8.96
CA SER A 80 7.49 -5.99 -8.89
C SER A 80 6.89 -7.36 -9.25
N PRO A 81 7.66 -8.25 -9.91
CA PRO A 81 7.20 -9.61 -10.21
C PRO A 81 6.78 -10.39 -8.97
N ALA A 82 7.39 -10.08 -7.81
CA ALA A 82 7.11 -10.73 -6.54
C ALA A 82 5.70 -10.46 -6.01
N VAL A 83 5.05 -9.35 -6.37
CA VAL A 83 3.68 -9.02 -5.93
C VAL A 83 2.64 -9.60 -6.89
N GLY A 84 2.94 -9.60 -8.18
CA GLY A 84 2.06 -10.11 -9.23
C GLY A 84 1.06 -9.08 -9.76
N LEU A 85 1.21 -7.80 -9.41
CA LEU A 85 0.42 -6.69 -9.97
C LEU A 85 1.12 -5.96 -11.12
N GLY A 86 2.23 -6.51 -11.65
CA GLY A 86 3.07 -5.89 -12.68
C GLY A 86 2.40 -5.63 -14.03
N GLN A 87 3.20 -5.57 -15.09
CA GLN A 87 2.69 -5.40 -16.44
C GLN A 87 1.98 -6.69 -16.89
N PHE A 88 0.88 -6.55 -17.62
CA PHE A 88 0.21 -7.67 -18.27
C PHE A 88 1.15 -8.33 -19.28
N ASP A 89 1.24 -9.66 -19.21
CA ASP A 89 2.01 -10.49 -20.13
C ASP A 89 1.08 -11.57 -20.72
N ALA A 90 0.91 -11.56 -22.05
CA ALA A 90 0.08 -12.53 -22.76
C ALA A 90 0.74 -13.92 -22.87
N GLU A 91 2.05 -14.01 -22.69
CA GLU A 91 2.80 -15.27 -22.73
C GLU A 91 2.80 -16.00 -21.39
N GLU A 92 2.43 -15.30 -20.30
CA GLU A 92 2.34 -15.88 -18.97
C GLU A 92 1.28 -16.98 -18.93
N PRO A 93 1.66 -18.21 -18.53
CA PRO A 93 0.73 -19.32 -18.57
C PRO A 93 -0.29 -19.19 -17.42
N VAL A 94 -1.54 -19.54 -17.73
CA VAL A 94 -2.71 -19.30 -16.86
C VAL A 94 -2.61 -20.03 -15.51
N ASP A 95 -1.89 -21.15 -15.48
CA ASP A 95 -1.62 -21.93 -14.27
C ASP A 95 -0.66 -21.25 -13.29
N GLN A 96 0.09 -20.23 -13.73
CA GLN A 96 0.97 -19.43 -12.88
C GLN A 96 0.28 -18.20 -12.28
N LEU A 97 -0.94 -17.88 -12.71
CA LEU A 97 -1.76 -16.81 -12.11
C LEU A 97 -2.34 -17.26 -10.77
N ASP A 98 -1.54 -17.14 -9.70
CA ASP A 98 -1.99 -17.34 -8.33
C ASP A 98 -2.81 -16.13 -7.84
N ILE A 99 -4.03 -15.98 -8.36
CA ILE A 99 -5.00 -14.96 -7.96
C ILE A 99 -5.35 -15.07 -6.46
N PRO A 100 -5.61 -16.27 -5.89
CA PRO A 100 -5.91 -16.39 -4.46
C PRO A 100 -4.80 -15.85 -3.55
N GLY A 101 -3.53 -16.04 -3.91
CA GLY A 101 -2.39 -15.52 -3.16
C GLY A 101 -2.06 -14.04 -3.40
N MET A 102 -2.64 -13.38 -4.41
CA MET A 102 -2.32 -11.98 -4.74
C MET A 102 -2.62 -11.03 -3.58
N ALA A 103 -3.74 -11.22 -2.88
CA ALA A 103 -4.11 -10.38 -1.75
C ALA A 103 -3.05 -10.42 -0.63
N SER A 104 -2.55 -11.62 -0.29
CA SER A 104 -1.50 -11.78 0.72
C SER A 104 -0.17 -11.16 0.29
N ARG A 105 0.19 -11.25 -0.99
CA ARG A 105 1.40 -10.61 -1.52
C ARG A 105 1.31 -9.09 -1.54
N VAL A 106 0.14 -8.55 -1.90
CA VAL A 106 -0.15 -7.11 -1.83
C VAL A 106 -0.08 -6.62 -0.38
N GLN A 107 -0.66 -7.35 0.56
CA GLN A 107 -0.56 -7.04 1.99
C GLN A 107 0.90 -7.03 2.47
N ALA A 108 1.72 -7.99 2.05
CA ALA A 108 3.13 -8.08 2.43
C ALA A 108 3.97 -6.92 1.84
N ALA A 109 3.65 -6.47 0.62
CA ALA A 109 4.36 -5.38 -0.04
C ALA A 109 3.90 -3.98 0.41
N ALA A 110 2.66 -3.84 0.87
CA ALA A 110 2.10 -2.57 1.35
C ALA A 110 1.42 -2.70 2.72
N PRO A 111 2.18 -3.03 3.78
CA PRO A 111 1.62 -3.25 5.11
C PRO A 111 0.98 -1.97 5.70
N CYS A 112 1.53 -0.78 5.43
CA CYS A 112 0.99 0.48 5.93
C CYS A 112 -0.34 0.82 5.25
N LEU A 113 -0.39 0.78 3.91
CA LEU A 113 -1.63 1.00 3.16
C LEU A 113 -2.70 -0.02 3.55
N TRP A 114 -2.33 -1.29 3.70
CA TRP A 114 -3.26 -2.34 4.11
C TRP A 114 -3.83 -2.07 5.50
N ALA A 115 -2.99 -1.77 6.49
CA ALA A 115 -3.43 -1.46 7.84
C ALA A 115 -4.33 -0.21 7.90
N LEU A 116 -4.02 0.79 7.08
CA LEU A 116 -4.86 1.99 6.94
C LEU A 116 -6.25 1.63 6.40
N LEU A 117 -6.33 0.85 5.33
CA LEU A 117 -7.59 0.44 4.73
C LEU A 117 -8.41 -0.42 5.69
N VAL A 118 -7.78 -1.39 6.37
CA VAL A 118 -8.44 -2.17 7.44
C VAL A 118 -9.01 -1.24 8.51
N SER A 119 -8.23 -0.26 8.98
CA SER A 119 -8.66 0.67 10.04
C SER A 119 -9.82 1.56 9.61
N ILE A 120 -9.88 1.95 8.33
CA ILE A 120 -10.97 2.76 7.77
C ILE A 120 -12.23 1.91 7.55
N MET A 121 -12.07 0.66 7.12
CA MET A 121 -13.16 -0.23 6.77
C MET A 121 -13.73 -1.01 7.96
N THR A 122 -13.01 -1.07 9.08
CA THR A 122 -13.50 -1.72 10.30
C THR A 122 -14.70 -0.94 10.85
N PRO A 123 -15.88 -1.58 11.01
CA PRO A 123 -17.07 -0.91 11.51
C PRO A 123 -16.86 -0.43 12.95
N GLN A 124 -17.47 0.71 13.29
CA GLN A 124 -17.39 1.30 14.65
C GLN A 124 -17.97 0.39 15.74
N HIS A 125 -18.86 -0.53 15.36
CA HIS A 125 -19.47 -1.52 16.23
C HIS A 125 -19.28 -2.91 15.62
N PRO A 126 -18.09 -3.53 15.79
CA PRO A 126 -17.82 -4.84 15.23
C PRO A 126 -18.72 -5.87 15.90
N THR A 127 -19.44 -6.63 15.10
CA THR A 127 -20.14 -7.83 15.56
C THR A 127 -19.19 -9.02 15.51
N ALA A 128 -19.49 -10.09 16.24
CA ALA A 128 -18.68 -11.32 16.22
C ALA A 128 -18.61 -12.00 14.83
N ARG A 129 -19.34 -11.48 13.84
CA ARG A 129 -19.33 -11.93 12.44
C ARG A 129 -18.46 -11.06 11.53
N ASP A 130 -18.02 -9.89 11.98
CA ASP A 130 -17.20 -8.99 11.17
C ASP A 130 -15.72 -9.35 11.37
N THR A 131 -15.18 -10.16 10.46
CA THR A 131 -13.77 -10.54 10.46
C THR A 131 -13.00 -9.75 9.40
N SER A 132 -11.71 -9.53 9.60
CA SER A 132 -10.87 -8.84 8.60
C SER A 132 -10.78 -9.58 7.27
N GLU A 133 -11.07 -10.88 7.25
CA GLU A 133 -11.15 -11.70 6.04
C GLU A 133 -12.29 -11.26 5.13
N ASP A 134 -13.40 -10.75 5.69
CA ASP A 134 -14.59 -10.33 4.95
C ASP A 134 -14.32 -9.12 4.04
N TYR A 135 -13.33 -8.29 4.40
CA TYR A 135 -12.96 -7.09 3.63
C TYR A 135 -11.73 -7.28 2.74
N GLN A 136 -11.07 -8.44 2.79
CA GLN A 136 -9.80 -8.69 2.11
C GLN A 136 -9.90 -8.46 0.59
N GLY A 137 -10.99 -8.92 -0.04
CA GLY A 137 -11.23 -8.71 -1.47
C GLY A 137 -11.40 -7.22 -1.82
N SER A 138 -12.15 -6.48 -1.00
CA SER A 138 -12.37 -5.05 -1.21
C SER A 138 -11.09 -4.24 -1.00
N ILE A 139 -10.30 -4.55 0.04
CA ILE A 139 -9.00 -3.92 0.30
C ILE A 139 -8.06 -4.18 -0.87
N PHE A 140 -7.97 -5.44 -1.33
CA PHE A 140 -7.18 -5.80 -2.49
C PHE A 140 -7.59 -5.00 -3.73
N MET A 141 -8.89 -4.90 -4.02
CA MET A 141 -9.39 -4.12 -5.16
C MET A 141 -9.01 -2.63 -5.05
N VAL A 142 -9.12 -2.02 -3.87
CA VAL A 142 -8.69 -0.63 -3.66
C VAL A 142 -7.19 -0.49 -3.91
N CYS A 143 -6.37 -1.42 -3.43
CA CYS A 143 -4.93 -1.43 -3.71
C CYS A 143 -4.64 -1.53 -5.21
N VAL A 144 -5.35 -2.38 -5.95
CA VAL A 144 -5.21 -2.49 -7.41
C VAL A 144 -5.57 -1.18 -8.11
N MET A 145 -6.68 -0.54 -7.72
CA MET A 145 -7.09 0.75 -8.29
C MET A 145 -6.02 1.83 -8.05
N LEU A 146 -5.48 1.89 -6.83
CA LEU A 146 -4.41 2.82 -6.48
C LEU A 146 -3.13 2.53 -7.26
N ALA A 147 -2.76 1.25 -7.40
CA ALA A 147 -1.61 0.81 -8.19
C ALA A 147 -1.73 1.25 -9.65
N SER A 148 -2.87 0.96 -10.28
CA SER A 148 -3.14 1.28 -11.66
C SER A 148 -3.28 2.78 -11.90
N ALA A 149 -3.74 3.55 -10.92
CA ALA A 149 -3.79 5.01 -11.01
C ALA A 149 -2.39 5.64 -10.84
N PHE A 150 -1.57 5.08 -9.94
CA PHE A 150 -0.20 5.54 -9.67
C PHE A 150 0.76 5.21 -10.83
N ALA A 151 0.67 4.00 -11.37
CA ALA A 151 1.56 3.51 -12.42
C ALA A 151 0.81 2.66 -13.46
N PRO A 152 -0.03 3.27 -14.32
CA PRO A 152 -0.94 2.56 -15.24
C PRO A 152 -0.25 1.69 -16.29
N GLN A 153 1.03 1.92 -16.57
CA GLN A 153 1.78 1.13 -17.56
C GLN A 153 2.48 -0.07 -16.94
N THR A 154 2.82 0.02 -15.65
CA THR A 154 3.57 -1.04 -14.95
C THR A 154 2.71 -1.84 -14.00
N CYS A 155 1.50 -1.36 -13.66
CA CYS A 155 0.58 -2.02 -12.73
C CYS A 155 -0.79 -2.30 -13.37
N ASN A 156 -0.80 -2.93 -14.54
CA ASN A 156 -2.02 -3.14 -15.34
C ASN A 156 -2.41 -4.61 -15.54
N LYS A 157 -1.62 -5.55 -15.03
CA LYS A 157 -1.88 -6.99 -15.15
C LYS A 157 -3.30 -7.35 -14.69
N PHE A 158 -3.63 -7.06 -13.44
CA PHE A 158 -4.95 -7.41 -12.91
C PHE A 158 -6.10 -6.68 -13.60
N PRO A 159 -6.07 -5.34 -13.82
CA PRO A 159 -7.12 -4.64 -14.56
C PRO A 159 -7.35 -5.16 -15.99
N ILE A 160 -6.29 -5.56 -16.70
CA ILE A 160 -6.39 -6.15 -18.05
C ILE A 160 -6.96 -7.57 -17.95
N SER A 161 -6.42 -8.43 -17.08
CA SER A 161 -6.91 -9.81 -16.88
C SER A 161 -8.38 -9.86 -16.47
N LEU A 162 -8.81 -8.97 -15.57
CA LEU A 162 -10.22 -8.86 -15.17
C LEU A 162 -11.09 -8.40 -16.35
N GLY A 163 -10.63 -7.41 -17.12
CA GLY A 163 -11.32 -6.95 -18.32
C GLY A 163 -11.48 -8.05 -19.38
N LEU A 164 -10.43 -8.82 -19.64
CA LEU A 164 -10.44 -9.98 -20.53
C LEU A 164 -11.42 -11.05 -20.05
N HIS A 165 -11.39 -11.37 -18.75
CA HIS A 165 -12.31 -12.34 -18.16
C HIS A 165 -13.77 -11.91 -18.32
N LEU A 166 -14.09 -10.65 -18.00
CA LEU A 166 -15.44 -10.11 -18.17
C LEU A 166 -15.88 -10.10 -19.63
N GLN A 167 -14.99 -9.72 -20.55
CA GLN A 167 -15.28 -9.74 -21.98
C GLN A 167 -15.57 -11.17 -22.47
N SER A 168 -14.80 -12.16 -22.01
CA SER A 168 -15.01 -13.57 -22.36
C SER A 168 -16.34 -14.12 -21.85
N ASN A 169 -16.84 -13.58 -20.73
CA ASN A 169 -18.16 -13.88 -20.16
C ASN A 169 -19.30 -13.05 -20.77
N GLY A 170 -19.05 -12.34 -21.88
CA GLY A 170 -20.09 -11.59 -22.61
C GLY A 170 -20.34 -10.17 -22.12
N ALA A 171 -19.48 -9.60 -21.27
CA ALA A 171 -19.57 -8.19 -20.92
C ALA A 171 -19.38 -7.32 -22.17
N GLY A 172 -20.40 -6.52 -22.50
CA GLY A 172 -20.37 -5.60 -23.63
C GLY A 172 -19.45 -4.41 -23.38
N ARG A 173 -19.06 -3.72 -24.46
CA ARG A 173 -18.20 -2.53 -24.42
C ARG A 173 -18.67 -1.46 -23.41
N ARG A 174 -19.97 -1.18 -23.37
CA ARG A 174 -20.54 -0.17 -22.44
C ARG A 174 -20.29 -0.52 -20.97
N THR A 175 -20.36 -1.80 -20.61
CA THR A 175 -20.10 -2.26 -19.24
C THR A 175 -18.61 -2.11 -18.91
N LEU A 176 -17.73 -2.46 -19.84
CA LEU A 176 -16.29 -2.30 -19.67
C LEU A 176 -15.88 -0.82 -19.58
N ASP A 177 -16.47 0.05 -20.40
CA ASP A 177 -16.24 1.50 -20.35
C ASP A 177 -16.71 2.09 -19.00
N LEU A 178 -17.83 1.61 -18.46
CA LEU A 178 -18.31 2.01 -17.13
C LEU A 178 -17.34 1.55 -16.02
N LEU A 179 -16.87 0.30 -16.07
CA LEU A 179 -15.93 -0.23 -15.09
C LEU A 179 -14.55 0.44 -15.20
N PHE A 180 -14.13 0.82 -16.40
CA PHE A 180 -12.93 1.63 -16.62
C PHE A 180 -13.09 3.02 -16.00
N GLY A 181 -14.25 3.66 -16.16
CA GLY A 181 -14.57 4.93 -15.50
C GLY A 181 -14.52 4.86 -13.96
N LEU A 182 -14.72 3.67 -13.38
CA LEU A 182 -14.57 3.39 -11.96
C LEU A 182 -13.15 2.96 -11.55
N GLY A 183 -12.22 2.83 -12.50
CA GLY A 183 -10.84 2.39 -12.27
C GLY A 183 -10.67 0.89 -12.02
N ILE A 184 -11.70 0.07 -12.26
CA ILE A 184 -11.71 -1.36 -11.92
C ILE A 184 -11.00 -2.21 -12.99
N VAL A 185 -11.20 -1.86 -14.26
CA VAL A 185 -10.60 -2.55 -15.41
C VAL A 185 -9.81 -1.58 -16.27
N ALA A 186 -8.93 -2.11 -17.12
CA ALA A 186 -8.26 -1.31 -18.14
C ALA A 186 -9.27 -0.81 -19.20
N ASN A 187 -8.88 0.20 -19.98
CA ASN A 187 -9.73 0.68 -21.06
C ASN A 187 -9.99 -0.43 -22.10
N TYR A 188 -11.10 -0.31 -22.84
CA TYR A 188 -11.51 -1.33 -23.81
C TYR A 188 -10.43 -1.62 -24.87
N VAL A 189 -9.67 -0.61 -25.30
CA VAL A 189 -8.63 -0.74 -26.32
C VAL A 189 -7.50 -1.65 -25.83
N ASN A 190 -7.01 -1.42 -24.62
CA ASN A 190 -5.96 -2.23 -23.99
C ASN A 190 -6.44 -3.66 -23.76
N ILE A 191 -7.71 -3.86 -23.37
CA ILE A 191 -8.29 -5.20 -23.23
C ILE A 191 -8.30 -5.92 -24.59
N THR A 192 -8.76 -5.24 -25.65
CA THR A 192 -8.77 -5.86 -26.99
C THR A 192 -7.37 -6.15 -27.53
N GLN A 193 -6.38 -5.29 -27.25
CA GLN A 193 -4.99 -5.53 -27.61
C GLN A 193 -4.43 -6.78 -26.89
N GLY A 194 -4.63 -6.88 -25.57
CA GLY A 194 -4.22 -8.07 -24.82
C GLY A 194 -4.89 -9.35 -25.33
N ARG A 195 -6.17 -9.26 -25.76
CA ARG A 195 -6.86 -10.39 -26.40
C ARG A 195 -6.23 -10.78 -27.73
N GLU A 196 -5.91 -9.80 -28.59
CA GLU A 196 -5.27 -10.06 -29.88
C GLU A 196 -3.88 -10.69 -29.71
N GLU A 197 -3.14 -10.31 -28.68
CA GLU A 197 -1.85 -10.91 -28.31
C GLU A 197 -2.01 -12.38 -27.91
N ILE A 198 -2.99 -12.69 -27.04
CA ILE A 198 -3.33 -14.08 -26.68
C ILE A 198 -3.76 -14.89 -27.92
N ASP A 199 -4.61 -14.32 -28.77
CA ASP A 199 -5.12 -14.99 -29.97
C ASP A 199 -4.00 -15.29 -30.98
N LYS A 200 -2.98 -14.41 -31.09
CA LYS A 200 -1.79 -14.65 -31.92
C LYS A 200 -0.97 -15.82 -31.37
N LEU A 201 -0.77 -15.90 -30.06
CA LEU A 201 -0.02 -16.99 -29.42
C LEU A 201 -0.73 -18.34 -29.60
N GLY A 202 -2.07 -18.36 -29.48
CA GLY A 202 -2.88 -19.56 -29.68
C GLY A 202 -2.80 -20.13 -31.11
N LYS A 203 -2.60 -19.28 -32.12
CA LYS A 203 -2.46 -19.69 -33.53
C LYS A 203 -1.09 -20.26 -33.90
N VAL A 204 -0.04 -19.96 -33.12
CA VAL A 204 1.34 -20.42 -33.39
C VAL A 204 1.60 -21.83 -32.81
N LYS A 205 0.79 -22.27 -31.84
CA LYS A 205 0.94 -23.57 -31.16
C LYS A 205 0.03 -24.69 -31.71
N GLN A 206 -0.63 -24.48 -32.85
CA GLN A 206 -1.37 -25.52 -33.60
C GLN A 206 -0.58 -25.98 -34.82
#